data_AF-A0A0F8WP81-F1
#
_entry.id   AF-A0A0F8WP81-F1
#
_cell.length_a   1.000
_cell.length_b   1.000
_cell.length_c   1.000
_cell.angle_alpha   90.00
_cell.angle_beta   90.00
_cell.angle_gamma   90.00
#
_symmetry.space_group_name_H-M   'P 1'
#
loop_
_entity.id
_entity.type
_entity.pdbx_description
1 polymer ?
#
loop_
_entity_poly.entity_id
_entity_poly.type
_entity_poly.pdbx_seq_one_letter_code
_entity_poly.pdbx_strand_id
1 'polypeptide(L)'
;MVEKKPTRKKKATRNLSHISRDLRSLARPMARLQPDPDNARMHDQRNVDEIRRSLEAYGQQKPIVLKSDGKTVAAGSGTLLAARALGWKWIAAIRFDRNPEVAAAYGLADNRTAELATWDGDALGAILQHYRDTEPDGPAIPGWTAAEIQLLLPGTQTTEGQAPAPPAAPVSVSGEIYELGPHRVLCGDSTAHEAVSALLGAVVPFIMVTDPPYGVDYDPGWRNRPWSGGA
;
A
#
# COMPACT_ATOMS: atom_id res chain seq x y z
N MET A 1 19.78 -30.63 -56.58
CA MET A 1 19.80 -29.73 -55.41
C MET A 1 18.37 -29.39 -55.07
N VAL A 2 17.84 -29.89 -53.95
CA VAL A 2 16.48 -29.58 -53.50
C VAL A 2 16.57 -28.38 -52.58
N GLU A 3 16.11 -27.23 -53.07
CA GLU A 3 16.02 -25.99 -52.30
C GLU A 3 14.99 -26.16 -51.17
N LYS A 4 15.48 -26.28 -49.93
CA LYS A 4 14.61 -26.26 -48.75
C LYS A 4 14.07 -24.84 -48.56
N LYS A 5 12.80 -24.62 -48.92
CA LYS A 5 12.07 -23.39 -48.57
C LYS A 5 12.13 -23.14 -47.06
N PRO A 6 12.40 -21.89 -46.61
CA PRO A 6 12.48 -21.58 -45.20
C PRO A 6 11.11 -21.73 -44.55
N THR A 7 11.03 -22.60 -43.54
CA THR A 7 9.83 -22.76 -42.71
C THR A 7 9.56 -21.46 -41.95
N ARG A 8 8.48 -20.76 -42.34
CA ARG A 8 7.98 -19.56 -41.66
C ARG A 8 7.59 -19.94 -40.23
N LYS A 9 8.42 -19.60 -39.24
CA LYS A 9 8.10 -19.78 -37.81
C LYS A 9 6.72 -19.17 -37.53
N LYS A 10 5.75 -19.96 -37.05
CA LYS A 10 4.45 -19.46 -36.59
C LYS A 10 4.72 -18.36 -35.57
N LYS A 11 4.32 -17.11 -35.86
CA LYS A 11 4.39 -16.01 -34.88
C LYS A 11 3.60 -16.46 -33.67
N ALA A 12 4.26 -16.59 -32.52
CA ALA A 12 3.59 -16.84 -31.25
C ALA A 12 2.48 -15.80 -31.09
N THR A 13 1.26 -16.27 -30.83
CA THR A 13 0.09 -15.42 -30.68
C THR A 13 0.34 -14.46 -29.52
N ARG A 14 0.25 -13.18 -29.82
CA ARG A 14 0.49 -12.10 -28.85
C ARG A 14 -0.69 -12.07 -27.88
N ASN A 15 -0.59 -12.76 -26.74
CA ASN A 15 -1.61 -12.68 -25.70
C ASN A 15 -1.54 -11.30 -25.00
N LEU A 16 -2.62 -10.52 -25.14
CA LEU A 16 -2.80 -9.19 -24.56
C LEU A 16 -4.12 -9.09 -23.77
N SER A 17 -4.72 -10.21 -23.36
CA SER A 17 -6.01 -10.21 -22.65
C SER A 17 -5.94 -9.44 -21.34
N HIS A 18 -4.78 -9.48 -20.69
CA HIS A 18 -4.47 -8.77 -19.44
C HIS A 18 -4.19 -7.27 -19.62
N ILE A 19 -4.18 -6.75 -20.85
CA ILE A 19 -4.03 -5.32 -21.13
C ILE A 19 -5.38 -4.77 -21.58
N SER A 20 -5.83 -3.68 -20.94
CA SER A 20 -7.05 -2.96 -21.33
C SER A 20 -7.05 -2.70 -22.84
N ARG A 21 -8.22 -2.85 -23.48
CA ARG A 21 -8.37 -2.83 -24.94
C ARG A 21 -7.72 -1.60 -25.57
N ASP A 22 -7.89 -0.44 -24.93
CA ASP A 22 -7.42 0.85 -25.42
C ASP A 22 -5.91 1.02 -25.31
N LEU A 23 -5.25 0.21 -24.45
CA LEU A 23 -3.79 0.23 -24.28
C LEU A 23 -3.06 -0.81 -25.13
N ARG A 24 -3.77 -1.72 -25.82
CA ARG A 24 -3.14 -2.84 -26.56
C ARG A 24 -2.24 -2.38 -27.70
N SER A 25 -2.51 -1.21 -28.30
CA SER A 25 -1.65 -0.60 -29.32
C SER A 25 -0.27 -0.21 -28.78
N LEU A 26 -0.19 0.09 -27.47
CA LEU A 26 1.02 0.51 -26.75
C LEU A 26 1.83 -0.66 -26.20
N ALA A 27 1.37 -1.90 -26.39
CA ALA A 27 2.04 -3.05 -25.79
C ALA A 27 3.48 -3.22 -26.30
N ARG A 28 4.41 -3.52 -25.39
CA ARG A 28 5.84 -3.76 -25.63
C ARG A 28 6.24 -5.13 -25.04
N PRO A 29 7.21 -5.86 -25.64
CA PRO A 29 7.74 -7.08 -25.04
C PRO A 29 8.50 -6.75 -23.75
N MET A 30 8.13 -7.39 -22.64
CA MET A 30 8.74 -7.12 -21.34
C MET A 30 10.21 -7.53 -21.25
N ALA A 31 10.65 -8.49 -22.07
CA ALA A 31 12.04 -8.95 -22.14
C ALA A 31 13.03 -7.86 -22.57
N ARG A 32 12.55 -6.73 -23.10
CA ARG A 32 13.38 -5.59 -23.51
C ARG A 32 13.35 -4.44 -22.51
N LEU A 33 12.54 -4.54 -21.47
CA LEU A 33 12.32 -3.48 -20.50
C LEU A 33 13.09 -3.79 -19.24
N GLN A 34 13.61 -2.75 -18.59
CA GLN A 34 14.33 -2.86 -17.34
C GLN A 34 13.91 -1.77 -16.36
N PRO A 35 13.84 -2.09 -15.05
CA PRO A 35 13.76 -1.05 -14.03
C PRO A 35 14.93 -0.07 -14.18
N ASP A 36 14.71 1.18 -13.81
CA ASP A 36 15.79 2.15 -13.70
C ASP A 36 16.67 1.80 -12.50
N PRO A 37 17.98 1.55 -12.69
CA PRO A 37 18.89 1.25 -11.57
C PRO A 37 18.96 2.39 -10.55
N ASP A 38 18.71 3.63 -11.00
CA ASP A 38 18.75 4.84 -10.18
C ASP A 38 17.37 5.21 -9.60
N ASN A 39 16.38 4.31 -9.66
CA ASN A 39 15.06 4.58 -9.11
C ASN A 39 15.10 4.74 -7.58
N ALA A 40 14.84 5.97 -7.11
CA ALA A 40 14.82 6.28 -5.69
C ALA A 40 13.66 5.61 -4.92
N ARG A 41 12.56 5.25 -5.59
CA ARG A 41 11.41 4.60 -4.93
C ARG A 41 11.68 3.10 -4.77
N MET A 42 11.83 2.66 -3.52
CA MET A 42 11.92 1.24 -3.18
C MET A 42 10.53 0.59 -3.20
N HIS A 43 10.47 -0.65 -3.66
CA HIS A 43 9.26 -1.46 -3.70
C HIS A 43 9.50 -2.70 -2.84
N ASP A 44 8.99 -2.69 -1.61
CA ASP A 44 9.06 -3.85 -0.73
C ASP A 44 8.12 -4.98 -1.21
N GLN A 45 8.23 -6.15 -0.57
CA GLN A 45 7.47 -7.32 -0.97
C GLN A 45 5.95 -7.07 -0.86
N ARG A 46 5.50 -6.39 0.21
CA ARG A 46 4.10 -6.01 0.40
C ARG A 46 3.60 -5.15 -0.76
N ASN A 47 4.35 -4.10 -1.14
CA ASN A 47 3.97 -3.22 -2.23
C ASN A 47 3.86 -3.97 -3.57
N VAL A 48 4.85 -4.81 -3.90
CA VAL A 48 4.82 -5.59 -5.15
C VAL A 48 3.65 -6.57 -5.16
N ASP A 49 3.34 -7.20 -4.03
CA ASP A 49 2.22 -8.14 -3.92
C ASP A 49 0.85 -7.47 -4.07
N GLU A 50 0.65 -6.28 -3.51
CA GLU A 50 -0.61 -5.54 -3.70
C GLU A 50 -0.77 -5.06 -5.16
N ILE A 51 0.31 -4.60 -5.80
CA ILE A 51 0.28 -4.27 -7.23
C ILE A 51 -0.02 -5.53 -8.05
N ARG A 52 0.56 -6.68 -7.70
CA ARG A 52 0.29 -7.97 -8.36
C ARG A 52 -1.18 -8.34 -8.27
N ARG A 53 -1.79 -8.27 -7.09
CA ARG A 53 -3.22 -8.52 -6.87
C ARG A 53 -4.09 -7.59 -7.71
N SER A 54 -3.72 -6.31 -7.81
CA SER A 54 -4.40 -5.34 -8.68
C SER A 54 -4.34 -5.73 -10.15
N LEU A 55 -3.17 -6.14 -10.63
CA LEU A 55 -3.01 -6.60 -12.02
C LEU A 55 -3.74 -7.92 -12.29
N GLU A 56 -3.85 -8.83 -11.32
CA GLU A 56 -4.65 -10.06 -11.43
C GLU A 56 -6.15 -9.75 -11.52
N ALA A 57 -6.65 -8.88 -10.64
CA ALA A 57 -8.07 -8.53 -10.57
C ALA A 57 -8.54 -7.70 -11.76
N TYR A 58 -7.75 -6.71 -12.17
CA TYR A 58 -8.22 -5.68 -13.11
C TYR A 58 -7.44 -5.64 -14.41
N GLY A 59 -6.35 -6.40 -14.54
CA GLY A 59 -5.41 -6.24 -15.65
C GLY A 59 -4.72 -4.88 -15.63
N GLN A 60 -4.03 -4.54 -16.72
CA GLN A 60 -3.38 -3.25 -16.85
C GLN A 60 -4.35 -2.17 -17.31
N GLN A 61 -4.59 -1.19 -16.44
CA GLN A 61 -5.45 -0.02 -16.70
C GLN A 61 -4.66 1.26 -17.03
N LYS A 62 -3.35 1.30 -16.78
CA LYS A 62 -2.46 2.44 -17.10
C LYS A 62 -1.15 1.96 -17.72
N PRO A 63 -0.61 2.64 -18.76
CA PRO A 63 0.70 2.29 -19.31
C PRO A 63 1.81 2.67 -18.34
N ILE A 64 2.93 1.93 -18.37
CA ILE A 64 4.18 2.40 -17.73
C ILE A 64 4.87 3.44 -18.61
N VAL A 65 5.76 4.24 -18.03
CA VAL A 65 6.49 5.28 -18.76
C VAL A 65 7.94 4.87 -18.91
N LEU A 66 8.44 4.89 -20.14
CA LEU A 66 9.83 4.59 -20.48
C LEU A 66 10.61 5.89 -20.73
N LYS A 67 11.90 5.89 -20.41
CA LYS A 67 12.85 6.91 -20.86
C LYS A 67 12.96 6.88 -22.40
N SER A 68 13.62 7.89 -22.98
CA SER A 68 13.78 8.05 -24.43
C SER A 68 14.50 6.89 -25.13
N ASP A 69 15.26 6.07 -24.40
CA ASP A 69 15.86 4.82 -24.89
C ASP A 69 14.83 3.72 -25.25
N GLY A 70 13.58 3.88 -24.81
CA GLY A 70 12.48 2.94 -25.02
C GLY A 70 12.64 1.60 -24.29
N LYS A 71 13.48 1.52 -23.26
CA LYS A 71 13.79 0.30 -22.51
C LYS A 71 13.76 0.53 -20.99
N THR A 72 14.25 1.66 -20.51
CA THR A 72 14.38 1.95 -19.08
C THR A 72 13.11 2.58 -18.56
N VAL A 73 12.58 2.09 -17.44
CA VAL A 73 11.32 2.58 -16.85
C VAL A 73 11.54 3.87 -16.07
N ALA A 74 10.93 4.96 -16.50
CA ALA A 74 10.90 6.23 -15.75
C ALA A 74 9.80 6.27 -14.67
N ALA A 75 8.64 5.64 -14.93
CA ALA A 75 7.56 5.49 -13.96
C ALA A 75 6.83 4.15 -14.15
N GLY A 76 6.41 3.54 -13.04
CA GLY A 76 5.76 2.21 -13.04
C GLY A 76 6.72 1.02 -12.84
N SER A 77 7.84 1.21 -12.15
CA SER A 77 8.80 0.14 -11.82
C SER A 77 8.14 -1.01 -11.04
N GLY A 78 7.36 -0.70 -9.99
CA GLY A 78 6.57 -1.70 -9.25
C GLY A 78 5.62 -2.49 -10.15
N THR A 79 4.93 -1.82 -11.08
CA THR A 79 4.06 -2.47 -12.08
C THR A 79 4.83 -3.42 -12.99
N LEU A 80 6.04 -3.04 -13.45
CA LEU A 80 6.89 -3.93 -14.24
C LEU A 80 7.31 -5.17 -13.44
N LEU A 81 7.67 -5.00 -12.16
CA LEU A 81 8.06 -6.10 -11.27
C LEU A 81 6.88 -7.05 -11.00
N ALA A 82 5.72 -6.51 -10.64
CA ALA A 82 4.50 -7.28 -10.42
C ALA A 82 4.05 -8.04 -11.67
N ALA A 83 4.05 -7.39 -12.84
CA ALA A 83 3.74 -8.06 -14.11
C ALA A 83 4.74 -9.20 -14.43
N ARG A 84 6.02 -9.05 -14.06
CA ARG A 84 7.01 -10.13 -14.21
C ARG A 84 6.70 -11.30 -13.28
N ALA A 85 6.32 -11.03 -12.03
CA ALA A 85 5.90 -12.05 -11.08
C ALA A 85 4.68 -12.84 -11.58
N LEU A 86 3.77 -12.19 -12.32
CA LEU A 86 2.63 -12.83 -13.00
C LEU A 86 2.99 -13.60 -14.28
N GLY A 87 4.27 -13.62 -14.67
CA GLY A 87 4.71 -14.27 -15.89
C GLY A 87 4.28 -13.57 -17.19
N TRP A 88 3.81 -12.33 -17.12
CA TRP A 88 3.40 -11.57 -18.30
C TRP A 88 4.57 -11.41 -19.28
N LYS A 89 4.25 -11.42 -20.58
CA LYS A 89 5.23 -11.25 -21.67
C LYS A 89 5.13 -9.88 -22.35
N TRP A 90 4.00 -9.21 -22.18
CA TRP A 90 3.66 -7.95 -22.81
C TRP A 90 3.08 -6.99 -21.79
N ILE A 91 3.44 -5.72 -21.89
CA ILE A 91 2.92 -4.65 -21.05
C ILE A 91 2.75 -3.38 -21.89
N ALA A 92 1.69 -2.60 -21.68
CA ALA A 92 1.50 -1.31 -22.31
C ALA A 92 2.50 -0.31 -21.74
N ALA A 93 3.21 0.38 -22.63
CA ALA A 93 4.21 1.36 -22.25
C ALA A 93 4.26 2.52 -23.25
N ILE A 94 4.38 3.73 -22.72
CA ILE A 94 4.62 4.95 -23.51
C ILE A 94 6.06 5.40 -23.34
N ARG A 95 6.56 6.18 -24.30
CA ARG A 95 7.90 6.77 -24.23
C ARG A 95 7.80 8.24 -23.84
N PHE A 96 8.60 8.65 -22.87
CA PHE A 96 8.80 10.05 -22.53
C PHE A 96 9.87 10.63 -23.46
N ASP A 97 9.45 11.47 -24.42
CA ASP A 97 10.30 11.96 -25.50
C ASP A 97 11.09 13.22 -25.10
N ARG A 98 11.81 13.15 -23.97
CA ARG A 98 12.77 14.17 -23.53
C ARG A 98 14.04 13.50 -22.98
N ASN A 99 14.98 14.33 -22.54
CA ASN A 99 16.24 13.83 -21.99
C ASN A 99 16.02 12.97 -20.71
N PRO A 100 16.99 12.11 -20.36
CA PRO A 100 16.88 11.22 -19.21
C PRO A 100 16.68 11.95 -17.88
N GLU A 101 17.25 13.15 -17.73
CA GLU A 101 17.19 13.94 -16.49
C GLU A 101 15.76 14.44 -16.22
N VAL A 102 15.08 14.95 -17.24
CA VAL A 102 13.68 15.37 -17.15
C VAL A 102 12.76 14.17 -16.97
N ALA A 103 13.07 13.02 -17.58
CA ALA A 103 12.33 11.78 -17.34
C ALA A 103 12.47 11.28 -15.89
N ALA A 104 13.65 11.41 -15.29
CA ALA A 104 13.88 11.10 -13.88
C ALA A 104 13.12 12.07 -12.96
N ALA A 105 13.17 13.39 -13.25
CA ALA A 105 12.39 14.40 -12.52
C ALA A 105 10.88 14.13 -12.61
N TYR A 106 10.39 13.69 -13.77
CA TYR A 106 9.01 13.24 -13.92
C TYR A 106 8.68 12.04 -13.01
N GLY A 107 9.53 11.01 -12.98
CA GLY A 107 9.33 9.86 -12.08
C GLY A 107 9.30 10.26 -10.60
N LEU A 108 10.16 11.20 -10.18
CA LEU A 108 10.13 11.75 -8.81
C LEU A 108 8.83 12.52 -8.53
N ALA A 109 8.39 13.36 -9.47
CA ALA A 109 7.15 14.12 -9.32
C ALA A 109 5.91 13.21 -9.28
N ASP A 110 5.85 12.19 -10.13
CA ASP A 110 4.75 11.20 -10.16
C ASP A 110 4.61 10.49 -8.81
N ASN A 111 5.73 10.04 -8.25
CA ASN A 111 5.77 9.42 -6.92
C ASN A 111 5.38 10.40 -5.80
N ARG A 112 5.98 11.59 -5.80
CA ARG A 112 5.78 12.57 -4.72
C ARG A 112 4.36 13.13 -4.70
N THR A 113 3.78 13.40 -5.87
CA THR A 113 2.41 13.92 -5.96
C THR A 113 1.39 12.92 -5.43
N ALA A 114 1.61 11.61 -5.62
CA ALA A 114 0.79 10.58 -4.99
C ALA A 114 0.93 10.55 -3.46
N GLU A 115 2.14 10.75 -2.93
CA GLU A 115 2.39 10.80 -1.46
C GLU A 115 1.81 12.04 -0.78
N LEU A 116 1.68 13.15 -1.51
CA LEU A 116 1.12 14.39 -0.98
C LEU A 116 -0.40 14.36 -0.87
N ALA A 117 -1.06 13.40 -1.51
CA ALA A 117 -2.51 13.26 -1.47
C ALA A 117 -2.98 12.64 -0.14
N THR A 118 -4.15 13.07 0.32
CA THR A 118 -4.85 12.50 1.47
C THR A 118 -6.22 12.00 1.05
N TRP A 119 -6.79 11.10 1.85
CA TRP A 119 -8.15 10.62 1.65
C TRP A 119 -9.14 11.52 2.39
N ASP A 120 -10.26 11.82 1.73
CA ASP A 120 -11.49 12.19 2.43
C ASP A 120 -12.10 10.90 2.98
N GLY A 121 -12.13 10.78 4.32
CA GLY A 121 -12.57 9.57 5.00
C GLY A 121 -14.04 9.24 4.76
N ASP A 122 -14.91 10.24 4.70
CA ASP A 122 -16.35 10.05 4.51
C ASP A 122 -16.64 9.62 3.07
N ALA A 123 -16.01 10.28 2.10
CA ALA A 123 -16.14 9.92 0.69
C ALA A 123 -15.56 8.51 0.42
N LEU A 124 -14.41 8.19 1.01
CA LEU A 124 -13.79 6.87 0.90
C LEU A 124 -14.71 5.79 1.49
N GLY A 125 -15.22 6.00 2.71
CA GLY A 125 -16.13 5.08 3.37
C GLY A 125 -17.40 4.81 2.56
N ALA A 126 -17.99 5.87 1.99
CA ALA A 126 -19.16 5.74 1.12
C ALA A 126 -18.88 4.92 -0.15
N ILE A 127 -17.73 5.12 -0.80
CA ILE A 127 -17.31 4.34 -1.98
C ILE A 127 -17.09 2.87 -1.59
N LEU A 128 -16.41 2.59 -0.48
CA LEU A 128 -16.15 1.23 0.00
C LEU A 128 -17.45 0.50 0.35
N GLN A 129 -18.39 1.19 1.02
CA GLN A 129 -19.71 0.65 1.33
C GLN A 129 -20.48 0.32 0.04
N HIS A 130 -20.52 1.27 -0.91
CA HIS A 130 -21.21 1.06 -2.17
C HIS A 130 -20.64 -0.13 -2.97
N TYR A 131 -19.32 -0.28 -3.01
CA TYR A 131 -18.69 -1.44 -3.65
C TYR A 131 -19.10 -2.75 -2.99
N ARG A 132 -19.10 -2.83 -1.66
CA ARG A 132 -19.56 -4.03 -0.93
C ARG A 132 -21.02 -4.39 -1.22
N ASP A 133 -21.87 -3.38 -1.35
CA ASP A 133 -23.31 -3.58 -1.57
C ASP A 133 -23.62 -3.99 -3.02
N THR A 134 -22.85 -3.49 -3.98
CA THR A 134 -23.10 -3.72 -5.42
C THR A 134 -22.32 -4.89 -5.99
N GLU A 135 -21.13 -5.18 -5.45
CA GLU A 135 -20.22 -6.23 -5.91
C GLU A 135 -19.82 -7.14 -4.72
N PRO A 136 -20.77 -7.84 -4.07
CA PRO A 136 -20.50 -8.66 -2.89
C PRO A 136 -19.52 -9.82 -3.17
N ASP A 137 -19.52 -10.33 -4.40
CA ASP A 137 -18.58 -11.37 -4.88
C ASP A 137 -17.41 -10.78 -5.69
N GLY A 138 -17.26 -9.45 -5.67
CA GLY A 138 -16.21 -8.73 -6.37
C GLY A 138 -14.81 -9.06 -5.81
N PRO A 139 -13.74 -8.80 -6.58
CA PRO A 139 -12.38 -8.98 -6.10
C PRO A 139 -12.10 -8.11 -4.85
N ALA A 140 -11.27 -8.62 -3.95
CA ALA A 140 -10.76 -7.82 -2.83
C ALA A 140 -10.01 -6.59 -3.37
N ILE A 141 -10.11 -5.47 -2.65
CA ILE A 141 -9.49 -4.20 -3.06
C ILE A 141 -8.01 -4.22 -2.64
N PRO A 142 -7.06 -4.32 -3.59
CA PRO A 142 -5.65 -4.39 -3.27
C PRO A 142 -5.17 -3.11 -2.57
N GLY A 143 -4.29 -3.26 -1.59
CA GLY A 143 -3.83 -2.17 -0.73
C GLY A 143 -4.65 -1.97 0.54
N TRP A 144 -5.80 -2.64 0.69
CA TRP A 144 -6.59 -2.64 1.92
C TRP A 144 -6.89 -4.05 2.41
N THR A 145 -6.69 -4.28 3.69
CA THR A 145 -7.19 -5.47 4.39
C THR A 145 -8.69 -5.34 4.68
N ALA A 146 -9.37 -6.47 4.86
CA ALA A 146 -10.78 -6.46 5.25
C ALA A 146 -11.03 -5.71 6.57
N ALA A 147 -10.10 -5.78 7.52
CA ALA A 147 -10.17 -5.06 8.79
C ALA A 147 -10.02 -3.54 8.58
N GLU A 148 -9.09 -3.09 7.74
CA GLU A 148 -8.94 -1.66 7.41
C GLU A 148 -10.20 -1.13 6.72
N ILE A 149 -10.76 -1.86 5.75
CA ILE A 149 -12.03 -1.47 5.10
C ILE A 149 -13.14 -1.37 6.14
N GLN A 150 -13.25 -2.34 7.04
CA GLN A 150 -14.29 -2.34 8.07
C GLN A 150 -14.20 -1.11 8.98
N LEU A 151 -13.00 -0.62 9.31
CA LEU A 151 -12.82 0.60 10.11
C LEU A 151 -13.22 1.88 9.36
N LEU A 152 -13.06 1.88 8.03
CA LEU A 152 -13.37 3.02 7.17
C LEU A 152 -14.85 3.14 6.80
N LEU A 153 -15.69 2.15 7.13
CA LEU A 153 -17.10 2.20 6.78
C LEU A 153 -17.86 3.28 7.56
N PRO A 154 -18.95 3.83 7.01
CA PRO A 154 -19.84 4.71 7.75
C PRO A 154 -20.39 4.00 9.00
N GLY A 155 -20.35 4.67 10.15
CA GLY A 155 -20.90 4.15 11.41
C GLY A 155 -20.00 3.18 12.20
N THR A 156 -18.80 2.86 11.71
CA THR A 156 -17.80 2.08 12.46
C THR A 156 -16.80 2.94 13.22
N GLN A 157 -16.74 4.24 12.91
CA GLN A 157 -15.99 5.20 13.72
C GLN A 157 -16.74 5.41 15.03
N THR A 158 -16.14 4.93 16.13
CA THR A 158 -16.62 5.26 17.47
C THR A 158 -16.30 6.73 17.74
N THR A 159 -17.33 7.55 17.89
CA THR A 159 -17.16 8.90 18.42
C THR A 159 -16.54 8.79 19.82
N GLU A 160 -15.48 9.55 20.08
CA GLU A 160 -14.86 9.59 21.40
C GLU A 160 -15.92 9.94 22.45
N GLY A 161 -16.08 9.08 23.48
CA GLY A 161 -17.14 9.19 24.48
C GLY A 161 -18.42 8.39 24.23
N GLN A 162 -18.55 7.68 23.09
CA GLN A 162 -19.64 6.74 22.83
C GLN A 162 -19.21 5.28 23.07
N ALA A 163 -18.61 5.00 24.23
CA ALA A 163 -18.46 3.62 24.66
C ALA A 163 -19.84 3.06 25.09
N PRO A 164 -20.18 1.81 24.73
CA PRO A 164 -21.34 1.16 25.33
C PRO A 164 -21.17 1.14 26.86
N ALA A 165 -22.29 1.19 27.58
CA ALA A 165 -22.26 1.05 29.03
C ALA A 165 -21.49 -0.23 29.40
N PRO A 166 -20.57 -0.19 30.38
CA PRO A 166 -19.85 -1.38 30.81
C PRO A 166 -20.82 -2.53 31.09
N PRO A 167 -20.50 -3.77 30.70
CA PRO A 167 -21.35 -4.91 31.00
C PRO A 167 -21.54 -5.03 32.53
N ALA A 168 -22.73 -5.46 32.96
CA ALA A 168 -23.04 -5.62 34.38
C ALA A 168 -22.08 -6.59 35.10
N ALA A 169 -21.55 -7.57 34.38
CA ALA A 169 -20.48 -8.45 34.82
C ALA A 169 -19.30 -8.32 33.83
N PRO A 170 -18.31 -7.47 34.10
CA PRO A 170 -17.13 -7.37 33.25
C PRO A 170 -16.29 -8.64 33.36
N VAL A 171 -15.84 -9.14 32.22
CA VAL A 171 -14.88 -10.25 32.17
C VAL A 171 -13.52 -9.78 32.69
N SER A 172 -13.16 -8.53 32.39
CA SER A 172 -11.91 -7.91 32.84
C SER A 172 -12.00 -7.35 34.24
N VAL A 173 -11.12 -7.83 35.12
CA VAL A 173 -11.03 -7.39 36.51
C VAL A 173 -9.70 -6.67 36.75
N SER A 174 -9.72 -5.58 37.52
CA SER A 174 -8.49 -4.87 37.89
C SER A 174 -7.50 -5.80 38.60
N GLY A 175 -6.23 -5.78 38.19
CA GLY A 175 -5.18 -6.70 38.63
C GLY A 175 -5.03 -7.95 37.75
N GLU A 176 -5.97 -8.21 36.83
CA GLU A 176 -5.92 -9.38 35.95
C GLU A 176 -4.96 -9.18 34.78
N ILE A 177 -4.08 -10.16 34.58
CA ILE A 177 -3.09 -10.17 33.51
C ILE A 177 -3.48 -11.19 32.45
N TYR A 178 -3.62 -10.72 31.21
CA TYR A 178 -3.88 -11.49 30.02
C TYR A 178 -2.58 -11.82 29.30
N GLU A 179 -2.35 -13.10 29.01
CA GLU A 179 -1.20 -13.57 28.21
C GLU A 179 -1.63 -13.78 26.75
N LEU A 180 -0.99 -13.04 25.85
CA LEU A 180 -1.26 -13.02 24.41
C LEU A 180 -0.01 -13.48 23.66
N GLY A 181 0.37 -14.75 23.87
CA GLY A 181 1.63 -15.29 23.37
C GLY A 181 2.83 -14.64 24.08
N PRO A 182 3.75 -13.96 23.37
CA PRO A 182 4.88 -13.27 24.00
C PRO A 182 4.47 -11.93 24.67
N HIS A 183 3.23 -11.48 24.51
CA HIS A 183 2.75 -10.19 25.02
C HIS A 183 1.88 -10.37 26.27
N ARG A 184 1.93 -9.40 27.17
CA ARG A 184 1.09 -9.35 28.39
C ARG A 184 0.31 -8.04 28.42
N VAL A 185 -0.94 -8.09 28.86
CA VAL A 185 -1.80 -6.93 29.08
C VAL A 185 -2.39 -7.01 30.48
N LEU A 186 -2.28 -5.94 31.26
CA LEU A 186 -2.89 -5.84 32.59
C LEU A 186 -4.11 -4.93 32.51
N CYS A 187 -5.24 -5.38 33.06
CA CYS A 187 -6.32 -4.47 33.40
C CYS A 187 -5.97 -3.79 34.73
N GLY A 188 -5.58 -2.51 34.70
CA GLY A 188 -5.14 -1.80 35.91
C GLY A 188 -4.74 -0.35 35.63
N ASP A 189 -4.32 0.35 36.69
CA ASP A 189 -3.83 1.73 36.60
C ASP A 189 -2.36 1.75 36.20
N SER A 190 -2.05 2.30 35.02
CA SER A 190 -0.67 2.41 34.53
C SER A 190 0.18 3.45 35.28
N THR A 191 -0.43 4.27 36.14
CA THR A 191 0.27 5.19 37.04
C THR A 191 0.68 4.52 38.35
N ALA A 192 0.12 3.35 38.66
CA ALA A 192 0.42 2.57 39.86
C ALA A 192 1.68 1.71 39.66
N HIS A 193 2.73 1.97 40.44
CA HIS A 193 4.01 1.26 40.35
C HIS A 193 3.86 -0.26 40.55
N GLU A 194 3.00 -0.67 41.47
CA GLU A 194 2.69 -2.07 41.76
C GLU A 194 2.04 -2.79 40.57
N ALA A 195 1.17 -2.10 39.84
CA ALA A 195 0.50 -2.64 38.65
C ALA A 195 1.52 -2.86 37.52
N VAL A 196 2.35 -1.86 37.24
CA VAL A 196 3.42 -1.96 36.23
C VAL A 196 4.43 -3.05 36.60
N SER A 197 4.80 -3.16 37.89
CA SER A 197 5.69 -4.20 38.38
C SER A 197 5.11 -5.61 38.18
N ALA A 198 3.82 -5.80 38.48
CA ALA A 198 3.14 -7.08 38.26
C ALA A 198 3.06 -7.45 36.76
N LEU A 199 2.78 -6.46 35.90
CA LEU A 199 2.74 -6.63 34.45
C LEU A 199 4.10 -7.02 33.86
N LEU A 200 5.20 -6.41 34.34
CA LEU A 200 6.55 -6.71 33.88
C LEU A 200 7.07 -8.04 34.44
N GLY A 201 6.69 -8.40 35.68
CA GLY A 201 7.22 -9.58 36.35
C GLY A 201 8.74 -9.52 36.47
N ALA A 202 9.44 -10.50 35.90
CA ALA A 202 10.90 -10.53 35.87
C ALA A 202 11.53 -9.75 34.70
N VAL A 203 10.72 -9.22 33.77
CA VAL A 203 11.21 -8.54 32.57
C VAL A 203 11.66 -7.13 32.93
N VAL A 204 12.90 -6.80 32.56
CA VAL A 204 13.41 -5.42 32.59
C VAL A 204 13.37 -4.88 31.17
N PRO A 205 12.42 -3.98 30.83
CA PRO A 205 12.31 -3.46 29.47
C PRO A 205 13.51 -2.58 29.13
N PHE A 206 14.04 -2.74 27.91
CA PHE A 206 15.11 -1.86 27.40
C PHE A 206 14.58 -0.46 27.05
N ILE A 207 13.33 -0.38 26.60
CA ILE A 207 12.60 0.86 26.31
C ILE A 207 11.21 0.75 26.93
N MET A 208 10.77 1.81 27.59
CA MET A 208 9.40 1.96 28.09
C MET A 208 8.77 3.18 27.41
N VAL A 209 7.65 2.96 26.73
CA VAL A 209 6.85 4.02 26.11
C VAL A 209 5.65 4.26 27.00
N THR A 210 5.64 5.38 27.73
CA THR A 210 4.58 5.76 28.67
C THR A 210 3.91 7.05 28.24
N ASP A 211 2.62 7.15 28.58
CA ASP A 211 1.77 8.28 28.23
C ASP A 211 1.63 9.33 29.33
N PRO A 212 2.64 9.53 30.19
CA PRO A 212 3.04 10.92 30.47
C PRO A 212 4.56 11.11 30.54
N PRO A 213 5.13 12.24 30.02
CA PRO A 213 4.46 13.35 29.34
C PRO A 213 4.32 13.18 27.82
N TYR A 214 4.45 11.96 27.28
CA TYR A 214 4.44 11.73 25.83
C TYR A 214 3.12 11.11 25.35
N GLY A 215 2.18 11.94 24.89
CA GLY A 215 1.03 11.47 24.11
C GLY A 215 -0.32 12.14 24.39
N VAL A 216 -0.56 12.66 25.59
CA VAL A 216 -1.88 13.25 25.94
C VAL A 216 -1.99 14.77 25.80
N ASP A 217 -0.90 15.53 25.95
CA ASP A 217 -0.90 16.98 25.64
C ASP A 217 -0.46 17.24 24.20
N TYR A 218 -0.99 16.42 23.30
CA TYR A 218 -0.70 16.46 21.88
C TYR A 218 -1.55 17.58 21.26
N ASP A 219 -1.02 18.79 21.12
CA ASP A 219 -1.64 19.83 20.27
C ASP A 219 -1.44 19.46 18.79
N PRO A 220 -2.42 18.89 18.05
CA PRO A 220 -2.22 18.53 16.65
C PRO A 220 -1.93 19.75 15.77
N GLY A 221 -2.18 20.97 16.25
CA GLY A 221 -1.92 22.23 15.57
C GLY A 221 -0.45 22.51 15.30
N TRP A 222 0.52 21.88 16.00
CA TRP A 222 1.95 22.09 15.74
C TRP A 222 2.36 21.72 14.30
N ARG A 223 1.67 20.75 13.67
CA ARG A 223 1.92 20.35 12.27
C ARG A 223 1.58 21.44 11.26
N ASN A 224 0.73 22.39 11.65
CA ASN A 224 0.26 23.49 10.82
C ASN A 224 0.94 24.83 11.17
N ARG A 225 1.77 24.88 12.22
CA ARG A 225 2.52 26.08 12.59
C ARG A 225 3.87 26.08 11.85
N PRO A 226 4.23 27.16 11.14
CA PRO A 226 5.60 27.30 10.66
C PRO A 226 6.56 27.33 11.86
N TRP A 227 7.67 26.60 11.74
CA TRP A 227 8.71 26.54 12.77
C TRP A 227 9.24 27.95 13.09
N SER A 228 8.90 28.49 14.26
CA SER A 228 9.50 29.71 14.80
C SER A 228 10.56 29.30 15.81
N GLY A 229 11.80 29.11 15.35
CA GLY A 229 12.92 28.74 16.21
C GLY A 229 13.12 29.75 17.35
N GLY A 230 13.31 29.24 18.56
CA GLY A 230 13.69 30.01 19.74
C GLY A 230 14.55 29.13 20.65
N ALA A 231 15.71 29.68 21.04
CA ALA A 231 16.77 29.06 21.84
C ALA A 231 16.37 28.78 23.29
#